data_AF-A0A4U7BKY2-F1
#
_entry.id   AF-A0A4U7BKY2-F1
#
_cell.length_a   1.000
_cell.length_b   1.000
_cell.length_c   1.000
_cell.angle_alpha   90.00
_cell.angle_beta   90.00
_cell.angle_gamma   90.00
#
_symmetry.space_group_name_H-M   'P 1'
#
loop_
_entity.id
_entity.type
_entity.pdbx_description
1 polymer ?
#
loop_
_entity_poly.entity_id
_entity_poly.type
_entity_poly.pdbx_seq_one_letter_code
_entity_poly.pdbx_strand_id
1 'polypeptide(L)'
;MNTNAQLDLIANDLSELVKNSQELLDNFALNKEKVKLLTQNIEWTIGSGEESDTHFNSLEKAISEALKYSKQNNLTITIKLTEDLTLTKGLNLSCVDCRNIIIDGQGHTIRKENNGIYDAVFNFNNCVAPKLNDITISNPNPENKIGSAITVSDAAIFNNRNCSFKIDGFNSGVCINNMALVNLLNESSETKISNCNYGFYSWSMSFTSCQKIKFENNKIAINVLGGAFVNCNAADFENNTSNCNIAFNTLTPNGICFKN
;
A
#
# COMPACT_ATOMS: atom_id res chain seq x y z
N MET A 1 -0.07 -61.11 -39.85
CA MET A 1 -0.31 -60.13 -38.76
C MET A 1 -1.80 -60.09 -38.51
N ASN A 2 -2.22 -60.18 -37.24
CA ASN A 2 -3.63 -60.17 -36.85
C ASN A 2 -4.18 -58.73 -37.00
N THR A 3 -5.19 -58.55 -37.85
CA THR A 3 -5.80 -57.26 -38.16
C THR A 3 -6.33 -56.54 -36.93
N ASN A 4 -6.78 -57.30 -35.91
CA ASN A 4 -7.25 -56.72 -34.64
C ASN A 4 -6.11 -56.11 -33.83
N ALA A 5 -4.94 -56.75 -33.81
CA ALA A 5 -3.78 -56.22 -33.09
C ALA A 5 -3.23 -54.93 -33.72
N GLN A 6 -3.40 -54.76 -35.04
CA GLN A 6 -3.07 -53.49 -35.72
C GLN A 6 -4.08 -52.39 -35.41
N LEU A 7 -5.37 -52.71 -35.33
CA LEU A 7 -6.41 -51.74 -34.96
C LEU A 7 -6.24 -51.24 -33.52
N ASP A 8 -5.89 -52.12 -32.59
CA ASP A 8 -5.64 -51.74 -31.18
C ASP A 8 -4.41 -50.82 -31.06
N LEU A 9 -3.37 -51.08 -31.84
CA LEU A 9 -2.18 -50.23 -31.90
C LEU A 9 -2.50 -48.83 -32.42
N ILE A 10 -3.25 -48.76 -33.52
CA ILE A 10 -3.69 -47.49 -34.12
C ILE A 10 -4.58 -46.71 -33.14
N ALA A 11 -5.48 -47.39 -32.41
CA ALA A 11 -6.35 -46.75 -31.43
C ALA A 11 -5.57 -46.15 -30.26
N ASN A 12 -4.55 -46.85 -29.76
CA ASN A 12 -3.67 -46.34 -28.71
C ASN A 12 -2.86 -45.13 -29.18
N ASP A 13 -2.27 -45.20 -30.38
CA ASP A 13 -1.49 -44.09 -30.96
C ASP A 13 -2.36 -42.84 -31.14
N LEU A 14 -3.61 -43.01 -31.60
CA LEU A 14 -4.58 -41.92 -31.73
C LEU A 14 -4.97 -41.32 -30.38
N SER A 15 -5.20 -42.16 -29.36
CA SER A 15 -5.52 -41.68 -28.01
C SER A 15 -4.38 -40.87 -27.41
N GLU A 16 -3.14 -41.32 -27.59
CA GLU A 16 -1.94 -40.61 -27.12
C GLU A 16 -1.75 -39.28 -27.86
N LEU A 17 -1.98 -39.26 -29.18
CA LEU A 17 -1.95 -38.04 -29.98
C LEU A 17 -2.98 -37.01 -29.51
N VAL A 18 -4.21 -37.43 -29.23
CA VAL A 18 -5.27 -36.54 -28.72
C VAL A 18 -4.87 -35.96 -27.37
N LYS A 19 -4.36 -36.77 -26.45
CA LYS A 19 -3.91 -36.30 -25.14
C LYS A 19 -2.79 -35.26 -25.25
N ASN A 20 -1.77 -35.55 -26.06
CA ASN A 20 -0.64 -34.63 -26.29
C ASN A 20 -1.10 -33.32 -26.93
N SER A 21 -2.09 -33.37 -27.83
CA SER A 21 -2.65 -32.17 -28.46
C SER A 21 -3.41 -31.28 -27.46
N GLN A 22 -4.12 -31.88 -26.51
CA GLN A 22 -4.82 -31.14 -25.47
C GLN A 22 -3.83 -30.47 -24.51
N GLU A 23 -2.79 -31.20 -24.07
CA GLU A 23 -1.73 -30.65 -23.23
C GLU A 23 -1.00 -29.48 -23.92
N LEU A 24 -0.78 -29.56 -25.23
CA LEU A 24 -0.21 -28.45 -26.01
C LEU A 24 -1.14 -27.23 -26.07
N LEU A 25 -2.44 -27.44 -26.25
CA LEU A 25 -3.44 -26.36 -26.26
C LEU A 25 -3.52 -25.67 -24.89
N ASP A 26 -3.54 -26.44 -23.81
CA ASP A 26 -3.58 -25.92 -22.44
C ASP A 26 -2.30 -25.10 -22.13
N ASN A 27 -1.14 -25.60 -22.55
CA ASN A 27 0.13 -24.86 -22.43
C ASN A 27 0.15 -23.58 -23.28
N PHE A 28 -0.46 -23.59 -24.46
CA PHE A 28 -0.56 -22.40 -25.31
C PHE A 28 -1.48 -21.34 -24.69
N ALA A 29 -2.60 -21.74 -24.11
CA ALA A 29 -3.53 -20.85 -23.40
C ALA A 29 -2.85 -20.21 -22.19
N LEU A 30 -2.18 -21.01 -21.35
CA LEU A 30 -1.41 -20.54 -20.20
C LEU A 30 -0.32 -19.54 -20.59
N ASN A 31 0.42 -19.82 -21.67
CA ASN A 31 1.46 -18.92 -22.17
C ASN A 31 0.88 -17.62 -22.73
N LYS A 32 -0.29 -17.66 -23.38
CA LYS A 32 -0.97 -16.46 -23.87
C LYS A 32 -1.43 -15.55 -22.74
N GLU A 33 -1.94 -16.10 -21.65
CA GLU A 33 -2.29 -15.32 -20.45
C GLU A 33 -1.06 -14.72 -19.77
N LYS A 34 0.01 -15.49 -19.62
CA LYS A 34 1.30 -14.99 -19.12
C LYS A 34 1.86 -13.86 -19.99
N VAL A 35 1.77 -13.97 -21.32
CA VAL A 35 2.22 -12.92 -22.25
C VAL A 35 1.32 -11.67 -22.18
N LYS A 36 0.02 -11.84 -21.95
CA LYS A 36 -0.92 -10.71 -21.76
C LYS A 36 -0.62 -9.93 -20.47
N LEU A 37 -0.29 -10.63 -19.38
CA LEU A 37 0.11 -10.04 -18.10
C LEU A 37 1.43 -9.23 -18.18
N LEU A 38 2.23 -9.41 -19.23
CA LEU A 38 3.53 -8.78 -19.38
C LEU A 38 3.53 -7.56 -20.32
N THR A 39 2.39 -7.15 -20.87
CA THR A 39 2.34 -6.12 -21.93
C THR A 39 1.26 -5.05 -21.75
N GLN A 40 0.40 -5.15 -20.72
CA GLN A 40 -0.77 -4.26 -20.55
C GLN A 40 -0.99 -3.98 -19.07
N ASN A 41 -1.53 -2.81 -18.73
CA ASN A 41 -1.97 -2.52 -17.36
C ASN A 41 -2.92 -3.62 -16.85
N ILE A 42 -2.70 -4.06 -15.62
CA ILE A 42 -3.48 -5.09 -14.93
C ILE A 42 -4.38 -4.41 -13.93
N GLU A 43 -5.63 -4.87 -13.88
CA GLU A 43 -6.57 -4.53 -12.82
C GLU A 43 -6.97 -5.80 -12.08
N TRP A 44 -6.82 -5.78 -10.76
CA TRP A 44 -7.27 -6.83 -9.87
C TRP A 44 -8.21 -6.24 -8.83
N THR A 45 -9.05 -7.09 -8.27
CA THR A 45 -10.05 -6.69 -7.28
C THR A 45 -9.83 -7.40 -5.95
N ILE A 46 -10.25 -6.76 -4.86
CA ILE A 46 -10.32 -7.36 -3.53
C ILE A 46 -11.69 -7.11 -2.92
N GLY A 47 -12.26 -8.17 -2.37
CA GLY A 47 -13.47 -8.12 -1.57
C GLY A 47 -14.01 -9.51 -1.27
N SER A 48 -15.28 -9.57 -0.92
CA SER A 48 -16.05 -10.79 -0.82
C SER A 48 -16.31 -11.39 -2.21
N GLY A 49 -16.21 -12.71 -2.32
CA GLY A 49 -16.40 -13.40 -3.59
C GLY A 49 -15.65 -14.73 -3.69
N GLU A 50 -15.82 -15.38 -4.84
CA GLU A 50 -15.00 -16.52 -5.23
C GLU A 50 -13.63 -16.03 -5.72
N GLU A 51 -12.56 -16.62 -5.18
CA GLU A 51 -11.18 -16.26 -5.52
C GLU A 51 -10.87 -16.66 -6.98
N SER A 52 -10.20 -15.79 -7.72
CA SER A 52 -9.80 -16.04 -9.12
C SER A 52 -8.48 -15.34 -9.44
N ASP A 53 -7.95 -15.53 -10.66
CA ASP A 53 -6.70 -14.90 -11.10
C ASP A 53 -6.75 -13.35 -11.16
N THR A 54 -7.94 -12.77 -11.00
CA THR A 54 -8.15 -11.31 -11.01
C THR A 54 -8.93 -10.80 -9.79
N HIS A 55 -9.27 -11.69 -8.85
CA HIS A 55 -10.03 -11.37 -7.64
C HIS A 55 -9.43 -12.09 -6.43
N PHE A 56 -9.05 -11.33 -5.40
CA PHE A 56 -8.42 -11.85 -4.20
C PHE A 56 -9.30 -11.58 -2.98
N ASN A 57 -9.44 -12.57 -2.11
CA ASN A 57 -10.21 -12.41 -0.87
C ASN A 57 -9.42 -11.71 0.24
N SER A 58 -8.17 -11.31 -0.01
CA SER A 58 -7.39 -10.50 0.93
C SER A 58 -6.37 -9.58 0.24
N LEU A 59 -6.15 -8.42 0.85
CA LEU A 59 -5.17 -7.44 0.37
C LEU A 59 -3.73 -7.96 0.44
N GLU A 60 -3.40 -8.78 1.44
CA GLU A 60 -2.09 -9.43 1.55
C GLU A 60 -1.79 -10.33 0.33
N LYS A 61 -2.76 -11.15 -0.09
CA LYS A 61 -2.61 -12.03 -1.26
C LYS A 61 -2.44 -11.23 -2.55
N ALA A 62 -3.29 -10.24 -2.77
CA ALA A 62 -3.21 -9.38 -3.97
C ALA A 62 -1.87 -8.65 -4.08
N ILE A 63 -1.39 -8.09 -2.96
CA ILE A 63 -0.07 -7.42 -2.90
C ILE A 63 1.05 -8.44 -3.18
N SER A 64 1.00 -9.60 -2.54
CA SER A 64 2.00 -10.66 -2.74
C SER A 64 2.07 -11.12 -4.19
N GLU A 65 0.91 -11.29 -4.84
CA GLU A 65 0.85 -11.62 -6.27
C GLU A 65 1.41 -10.48 -7.13
N ALA A 66 1.08 -9.23 -6.82
CA ALA A 66 1.49 -8.06 -7.60
C ALA A 66 3.01 -7.88 -7.55
N LEU A 67 3.61 -8.15 -6.38
CA LEU A 67 5.05 -8.06 -6.16
C LEU A 67 5.86 -9.02 -7.03
N LYS A 68 5.28 -10.14 -7.51
CA LYS A 68 5.94 -11.03 -8.48
C LYS A 68 6.27 -10.33 -9.80
N TYR A 69 5.52 -9.27 -10.13
CA TYR A 69 5.67 -8.51 -11.36
C TYR A 69 6.31 -7.12 -11.15
N SER A 70 6.70 -6.78 -9.91
CA SER A 70 7.27 -5.47 -9.53
C SER A 70 8.45 -5.00 -10.38
N LYS A 71 9.23 -5.94 -10.94
CA LYS A 71 10.43 -5.66 -11.75
C LYS A 71 10.15 -5.52 -13.25
N GLN A 72 8.92 -5.77 -13.70
CA GLN A 72 8.56 -5.64 -15.11
C GLN A 72 8.44 -4.16 -15.49
N ASN A 73 9.19 -3.72 -16.48
CA ASN A 73 9.13 -2.33 -16.95
C ASN A 73 7.82 -2.09 -17.72
N ASN A 74 7.23 -0.90 -17.57
CA ASN A 74 6.02 -0.43 -18.30
C ASN A 74 4.71 -1.17 -17.98
N LEU A 75 4.64 -1.86 -16.84
CA LEU A 75 3.42 -2.49 -16.34
C LEU A 75 2.90 -1.67 -15.14
N THR A 76 1.59 -1.37 -15.09
CA THR A 76 0.93 -0.90 -13.86
C THR A 76 -0.07 -1.96 -13.40
N ILE A 77 -0.01 -2.34 -12.12
CA ILE A 77 -0.97 -3.23 -11.46
C ILE A 77 -1.79 -2.38 -10.50
N THR A 78 -3.09 -2.29 -10.77
CA THR A 78 -4.04 -1.59 -9.90
C THR A 78 -4.87 -2.61 -9.15
N ILE A 79 -4.75 -2.59 -7.83
CA ILE A 79 -5.51 -3.43 -6.91
C ILE A 79 -6.68 -2.59 -6.38
N LYS A 80 -7.91 -2.89 -6.80
CA LYS A 80 -9.12 -2.13 -6.48
C LYS A 80 -9.92 -2.79 -5.38
N LEU A 81 -10.28 -2.05 -4.35
CA LEU A 81 -11.27 -2.48 -3.37
C LEU A 81 -12.66 -2.46 -4.02
N THR A 82 -13.46 -3.49 -3.78
CA THR A 82 -14.87 -3.54 -4.18
C THR A 82 -15.83 -3.27 -3.03
N GLU A 83 -15.28 -3.22 -1.81
CA GLU A 83 -16.01 -2.99 -0.58
C GLU A 83 -15.04 -2.46 0.50
N ASP A 84 -15.62 -2.01 1.60
CA ASP A 84 -14.88 -1.68 2.80
C ASP A 84 -14.23 -2.94 3.40
N LEU A 85 -12.94 -2.86 3.76
CA LEU A 85 -12.19 -3.97 4.31
C LEU A 85 -11.92 -3.78 5.79
N THR A 86 -11.97 -4.86 6.58
CA THR A 86 -11.49 -4.88 7.96
C THR A 86 -10.31 -5.83 8.07
N LEU A 87 -9.14 -5.31 8.45
CA LEU A 87 -7.93 -6.08 8.64
C LEU A 87 -7.83 -6.55 10.09
N THR A 88 -7.55 -7.83 10.28
CA THR A 88 -7.26 -8.41 11.60
C THR A 88 -5.76 -8.33 11.95
N LYS A 89 -4.90 -8.07 10.96
CA LYS A 89 -3.45 -7.94 11.09
C LYS A 89 -2.93 -6.79 10.23
N GLY A 90 -1.80 -6.22 10.62
CA GLY A 90 -1.11 -5.20 9.83
C GLY A 90 -0.45 -5.81 8.60
N LEU A 91 -0.38 -5.03 7.52
CA LEU A 91 0.30 -5.40 6.29
C LEU A 91 1.76 -4.97 6.36
N ASN A 92 2.65 -5.95 6.36
CA ASN A 92 4.10 -5.74 6.44
C ASN A 92 4.72 -5.80 5.04
N LEU A 93 5.03 -4.64 4.48
CA LEU A 93 5.79 -4.51 3.25
C LEU A 93 7.22 -4.11 3.62
N SER A 94 8.16 -5.02 3.38
CA SER A 94 9.57 -4.83 3.75
C SER A 94 10.48 -5.14 2.58
N CYS A 95 11.39 -4.22 2.24
CA CYS A 95 12.36 -4.38 1.14
C CYS A 95 11.71 -4.67 -0.21
N VAL A 96 10.57 -4.02 -0.51
CA VAL A 96 9.79 -4.25 -1.74
C VAL A 96 9.78 -3.03 -2.66
N ASP A 97 9.70 -3.30 -3.96
CA ASP A 97 9.54 -2.28 -4.99
C ASP A 97 8.07 -2.20 -5.43
N CYS A 98 7.40 -1.11 -5.08
CA CYS A 98 6.00 -0.87 -5.37
C CYS A 98 5.79 0.13 -6.52
N ARG A 99 6.84 0.50 -7.28
CA ARG A 99 6.76 1.52 -8.35
C ARG A 99 5.59 1.34 -9.31
N ASN A 100 5.24 0.09 -9.57
CA ASN A 100 4.23 -0.34 -10.53
C ASN A 100 2.92 -0.82 -9.88
N ILE A 101 2.78 -0.70 -8.55
CA ILE A 101 1.62 -1.22 -7.80
C ILE A 101 0.85 -0.03 -7.23
N ILE A 102 -0.46 0.00 -7.46
CA ILE A 102 -1.39 0.98 -6.89
C ILE A 102 -2.43 0.21 -6.08
N ILE A 103 -2.59 0.56 -4.81
CA ILE A 103 -3.74 0.13 -4.01
C ILE A 103 -4.78 1.25 -4.12
N ASP A 104 -5.87 0.95 -4.80
CA ASP A 104 -6.95 1.89 -5.07
C ASP A 104 -8.18 1.53 -4.23
N GLY A 105 -8.56 2.42 -3.33
CA GLY A 105 -9.72 2.24 -2.46
C GLY A 105 -11.04 2.39 -3.19
N GLN A 106 -11.10 3.06 -4.35
CA GLN A 106 -12.36 3.40 -5.02
C GLN A 106 -13.37 4.10 -4.07
N GLY A 107 -12.86 4.89 -3.11
CA GLY A 107 -13.62 5.56 -2.07
C GLY A 107 -13.90 4.70 -0.83
N HIS A 108 -13.54 3.41 -0.85
CA HIS A 108 -13.71 2.49 0.27
C HIS A 108 -12.70 2.71 1.40
N THR A 109 -13.03 2.15 2.55
CA THR A 109 -12.25 2.25 3.79
C THR A 109 -11.56 0.93 4.14
N ILE A 110 -10.28 1.01 4.50
CA ILE A 110 -9.57 -0.05 5.22
C ILE A 110 -9.61 0.27 6.72
N ARG A 111 -10.27 -0.60 7.48
CA ARG A 111 -10.38 -0.51 8.94
C ARG A 111 -9.43 -1.47 9.62
N LYS A 112 -8.83 -1.03 10.71
CA LYS A 112 -8.10 -1.92 11.62
C LYS A 112 -8.06 -1.34 13.02
N GLU A 113 -8.47 -2.14 14.00
CA GLU A 113 -8.22 -1.84 15.41
C GLU A 113 -6.79 -2.25 15.76
N ASN A 114 -5.98 -1.29 16.21
CA ASN A 114 -4.60 -1.53 16.60
C ASN A 114 -4.53 -1.95 18.07
N ASN A 115 -3.82 -3.05 18.33
CA ASN A 115 -3.75 -3.66 19.66
C ASN A 115 -2.47 -3.33 20.43
N GLY A 116 -1.62 -2.44 19.90
CA GLY A 116 -0.36 -2.06 20.55
C GLY A 116 0.28 -0.81 19.96
N ILE A 117 1.18 -0.19 20.72
CA ILE A 117 1.84 1.07 20.32
C ILE A 117 2.72 0.94 19.07
N TYR A 118 3.18 -0.27 18.76
CA TYR A 118 3.96 -0.61 17.57
C TYR A 118 3.12 -1.28 16.48
N ASP A 119 1.82 -1.41 16.68
CA ASP A 119 0.91 -1.98 15.70
C ASP A 119 0.53 -0.93 14.64
N ALA A 120 0.32 -1.38 13.41
CA ALA A 120 -0.02 -0.50 12.30
C ALA A 120 -0.91 -1.18 11.25
N VAL A 121 -1.58 -0.37 10.42
CA VAL A 121 -2.29 -0.87 9.25
C VAL A 121 -1.31 -1.24 8.15
N PHE A 122 -0.42 -0.31 7.81
CA PHE A 122 0.66 -0.52 6.86
C PHE A 122 2.02 -0.26 7.50
N ASN A 123 2.93 -1.21 7.36
CA ASN A 123 4.34 -1.02 7.63
C ASN A 123 5.09 -1.02 6.30
N PHE A 124 5.66 0.13 5.92
CA PHE A 124 6.42 0.29 4.68
C PHE A 124 7.91 0.48 5.01
N ASN A 125 8.61 -0.61 5.33
CA ASN A 125 10.03 -0.54 5.64
C ASN A 125 10.85 -0.81 4.39
N ASN A 126 11.81 0.07 4.08
CA ASN A 126 12.65 -0.04 2.88
C ASN A 126 11.83 -0.25 1.58
N CYS A 127 10.72 0.46 1.43
CA CYS A 127 9.79 0.32 0.31
C CYS A 127 9.98 1.44 -0.71
N VAL A 128 10.01 1.10 -1.99
CA VAL A 128 10.13 2.08 -3.08
C VAL A 128 8.76 2.37 -3.68
N ALA A 129 8.34 3.64 -3.67
CA ALA A 129 7.12 4.11 -4.33
C ALA A 129 5.81 3.39 -3.95
N PRO A 130 5.47 3.17 -2.65
CA PRO A 130 4.11 2.78 -2.30
C PRO A 130 3.10 3.82 -2.79
N LYS A 131 1.99 3.35 -3.38
CA LYS A 131 0.91 4.20 -3.89
C LYS A 131 -0.43 3.77 -3.30
N LEU A 132 -1.08 4.71 -2.63
CA LEU A 132 -2.43 4.59 -2.10
C LEU A 132 -3.30 5.63 -2.81
N ASN A 133 -4.40 5.20 -3.42
CA ASN A 133 -5.30 6.07 -4.16
C ASN A 133 -6.74 5.93 -3.64
N ASP A 134 -7.47 7.04 -3.58
CA ASP A 134 -8.88 7.16 -3.21
C ASP A 134 -9.31 6.21 -2.08
N ILE A 135 -8.54 6.20 -1.00
CA ILE A 135 -8.72 5.26 0.11
C ILE A 135 -8.73 5.98 1.45
N THR A 136 -9.60 5.54 2.35
CA THR A 136 -9.56 5.95 3.76
C THR A 136 -8.99 4.81 4.60
N ILE A 137 -8.01 5.11 5.45
CA ILE A 137 -7.48 4.20 6.46
C ILE A 137 -8.03 4.68 7.80
N SER A 138 -8.80 3.85 8.51
CA SER A 138 -9.40 4.27 9.77
C SER A 138 -9.26 3.26 10.89
N ASN A 139 -9.22 3.79 12.12
CA ASN A 139 -9.40 3.01 13.32
C ASN A 139 -10.90 2.95 13.64
N PRO A 140 -11.54 1.76 13.68
CA PRO A 140 -12.96 1.64 13.98
C PRO A 140 -13.30 2.02 15.43
N ASN A 141 -12.30 2.11 16.33
CA ASN A 141 -12.49 2.48 17.72
C ASN A 141 -11.81 3.85 18.03
N PRO A 142 -12.52 4.98 17.79
CA PRO A 142 -11.93 6.31 17.91
C PRO A 142 -11.63 6.74 19.35
N GLU A 143 -12.20 6.07 20.35
CA GLU A 143 -11.91 6.31 21.77
C GLU A 143 -10.58 5.69 22.19
N ASN A 144 -10.20 4.58 21.54
CA ASN A 144 -8.96 3.86 21.80
C ASN A 144 -7.92 4.09 20.69
N LYS A 145 -7.34 5.29 20.69
CA LYS A 145 -6.29 5.66 19.73
C LYS A 145 -4.96 5.01 20.12
N ILE A 146 -4.68 3.84 19.56
CA ILE A 146 -3.41 3.08 19.73
C ILE A 146 -2.75 2.84 18.36
N GLY A 147 -1.42 2.74 18.34
CA GLY A 147 -0.65 2.41 17.14
C GLY A 147 -0.74 3.46 16.03
N SER A 148 -0.37 3.06 14.81
CA SER A 148 -0.30 3.98 13.67
C SER A 148 -1.15 3.53 12.49
N ALA A 149 -1.55 4.45 11.61
CA ALA A 149 -2.10 4.02 10.32
C ALA A 149 -0.97 3.49 9.43
N ILE A 150 0.09 4.30 9.31
CA ILE A 150 1.30 3.98 8.55
C ILE A 150 2.51 4.09 9.48
N THR A 151 3.40 3.10 9.43
CA THR A 151 4.72 3.18 10.06
C THR A 151 5.82 2.99 9.02
N VAL A 152 6.88 3.79 9.17
CA VAL A 152 8.12 3.68 8.42
C VAL A 152 9.30 3.74 9.40
N SER A 153 10.09 2.68 9.45
CA SER A 153 11.28 2.58 10.30
C SER A 153 12.60 2.59 9.53
N ASP A 154 12.55 2.66 8.20
CA ASP A 154 13.70 2.76 7.29
C ASP A 154 13.36 3.73 6.13
N ALA A 155 13.86 3.54 4.91
CA ALA A 155 13.46 4.37 3.78
C ALA A 155 12.05 4.00 3.25
N ALA A 156 11.19 4.98 3.01
CA ALA A 156 9.97 4.82 2.23
C ALA A 156 9.72 6.05 1.36
N ILE A 157 9.73 5.89 0.04
CA ILE A 157 9.50 7.01 -0.87
C ILE A 157 8.06 6.92 -1.39
N PHE A 158 7.15 7.76 -0.90
CA PHE A 158 5.77 7.82 -1.41
C PHE A 158 5.68 8.80 -2.57
N ASN A 159 5.72 8.26 -3.79
CA ASN A 159 5.51 9.06 -5.00
C ASN A 159 4.02 9.02 -5.39
N ASN A 160 3.20 9.76 -4.64
CA ASN A 160 1.74 9.82 -4.81
C ASN A 160 1.30 10.94 -5.76
N ARG A 161 2.02 11.14 -6.88
CA ARG A 161 1.49 12.02 -7.94
C ARG A 161 0.16 11.45 -8.42
N ASN A 162 -0.88 12.29 -8.43
CA ASN A 162 -2.25 11.92 -8.82
C ASN A 162 -2.92 10.86 -7.93
N CYS A 163 -2.36 10.58 -6.75
CA CYS A 163 -2.95 9.67 -5.78
C CYS A 163 -3.30 10.44 -4.51
N SER A 164 -4.35 10.04 -3.82
CA SER A 164 -4.75 10.60 -2.54
C SER A 164 -5.19 9.53 -1.57
N PHE A 165 -5.06 9.82 -0.28
CA PHE A 165 -5.57 8.94 0.76
C PHE A 165 -5.91 9.75 2.01
N LYS A 166 -6.76 9.20 2.85
CA LYS A 166 -7.18 9.78 4.13
C LYS A 166 -6.80 8.85 5.26
N ILE A 167 -6.40 9.41 6.39
CA ILE A 167 -6.14 8.67 7.63
C ILE A 167 -7.03 9.24 8.73
N ASP A 168 -7.68 8.38 9.50
CA ASP A 168 -8.61 8.80 10.55
C ASP A 168 -8.49 7.98 11.85
N GLY A 169 -8.32 8.66 12.99
CA GLY A 169 -8.59 8.07 14.31
C GLY A 169 -7.46 7.23 14.96
N PHE A 170 -6.20 7.42 14.60
CA PHE A 170 -5.06 6.66 15.17
C PHE A 170 -4.33 7.41 16.29
N ASN A 171 -3.45 6.74 17.04
CA ASN A 171 -2.50 7.48 17.88
C ASN A 171 -1.58 8.33 16.99
N SER A 172 -0.97 7.70 15.99
CA SER A 172 -0.20 8.39 14.96
C SER A 172 -0.81 8.16 13.58
N GLY A 173 -1.04 9.20 12.79
CA GLY A 173 -1.43 9.01 11.40
C GLY A 173 -0.30 8.33 10.63
N VAL A 174 0.85 9.00 10.59
CA VAL A 174 2.10 8.44 10.06
C VAL A 174 3.18 8.51 11.13
N CYS A 175 3.75 7.36 11.50
CA CYS A 175 4.89 7.23 12.39
C CYS A 175 6.17 7.05 11.57
N ILE A 176 7.14 7.96 11.74
CA ILE A 176 8.43 7.92 11.05
C ILE A 176 9.54 7.85 12.10
N ASN A 177 10.38 6.81 12.05
CA ASN A 177 11.35 6.53 13.11
C ASN A 177 12.67 5.94 12.59
N ASN A 178 13.64 5.75 13.50
CA ASN A 178 14.90 5.04 13.22
C ASN A 178 15.65 5.53 11.96
N MET A 179 15.86 6.84 11.85
CA MET A 179 16.55 7.46 10.70
C MET A 179 15.83 7.26 9.36
N ALA A 180 14.54 6.92 9.39
CA ALA A 180 13.73 6.76 8.19
C ALA A 180 13.74 8.00 7.31
N LEU A 181 13.75 7.78 6.00
CA LEU A 181 13.56 8.81 4.99
C LEU A 181 12.20 8.63 4.35
N VAL A 182 11.33 9.61 4.55
CA VAL A 182 9.99 9.62 3.97
C VAL A 182 9.81 10.85 3.09
N ASN A 183 9.40 10.62 1.85
CA ASN A 183 8.99 11.68 0.95
C ASN A 183 7.54 11.44 0.52
N LEU A 184 6.60 12.24 1.02
CA LEU A 184 5.20 12.24 0.60
C LEU A 184 4.98 13.39 -0.37
N LEU A 185 5.11 13.09 -1.66
CA LEU A 185 4.82 14.03 -2.74
C LEU A 185 3.35 13.88 -3.13
N ASN A 186 2.54 14.91 -2.87
CA ASN A 186 1.17 14.99 -3.36
C ASN A 186 1.03 16.18 -4.32
N GLU A 187 0.55 15.92 -5.53
CA GLU A 187 0.30 16.93 -6.57
C GLU A 187 -1.22 17.16 -6.82
N SER A 188 -2.10 16.26 -6.34
CA SER A 188 -3.56 16.21 -6.57
C SER A 188 -4.40 16.34 -5.28
N SER A 189 -5.73 16.16 -5.38
CA SER A 189 -6.73 16.44 -4.33
C SER A 189 -6.44 15.74 -2.98
N GLU A 190 -6.11 16.56 -1.99
CA GLU A 190 -6.18 16.42 -0.52
C GLU A 190 -5.85 15.04 0.09
N THR A 191 -4.57 14.73 0.26
CA THR A 191 -4.16 13.78 1.31
C THR A 191 -4.45 14.42 2.67
N LYS A 192 -5.23 13.73 3.50
CA LYS A 192 -5.72 14.27 4.78
C LYS A 192 -5.41 13.32 5.93
N ILE A 193 -4.96 13.87 7.05
CA ILE A 193 -4.75 13.13 8.30
C ILE A 193 -5.58 13.79 9.38
N SER A 194 -6.58 13.07 9.88
CA SER A 194 -7.57 13.60 10.81
C SER A 194 -7.73 12.78 12.08
N ASN A 195 -8.18 13.48 13.13
CA ASN A 195 -8.59 12.88 14.39
C ASN A 195 -7.51 12.00 15.05
N CYS A 196 -6.22 12.24 14.80
CA CYS A 196 -5.13 11.51 15.45
C CYS A 196 -4.62 12.22 16.70
N ASN A 197 -3.92 11.51 17.60
CA ASN A 197 -3.14 12.20 18.63
C ASN A 197 -1.96 12.94 18.00
N TYR A 198 -1.31 12.32 17.02
CA TYR A 198 -0.23 12.87 16.24
C TYR A 198 -0.55 12.67 14.76
N GLY A 199 -0.62 13.74 13.96
CA GLY A 199 -0.77 13.59 12.51
C GLY A 199 0.46 12.90 11.93
N PHE A 200 1.62 13.55 12.08
CA PHE A 200 2.94 12.95 11.96
C PHE A 200 3.59 12.80 13.34
N TYR A 201 4.19 11.64 13.57
CA TYR A 201 5.04 11.36 14.71
C TYR A 201 6.44 11.00 14.21
N SER A 202 7.33 11.99 14.13
CA SER A 202 8.68 11.85 13.60
C SER A 202 9.70 11.87 14.74
N TRP A 203 10.49 10.80 14.88
CA TRP A 203 11.49 10.68 15.94
C TRP A 203 12.77 9.97 15.50
N SER A 204 13.80 9.99 16.36
CA SER A 204 15.08 9.30 16.18
C SER A 204 15.79 9.66 14.86
N MET A 205 16.09 10.95 14.68
CA MET A 205 16.82 11.48 13.52
C MET A 205 16.20 11.14 12.15
N SER A 206 14.89 10.90 12.10
CA SER A 206 14.17 10.69 10.85
C SER A 206 14.09 11.96 10.01
N PHE A 207 13.95 11.78 8.69
CA PHE A 207 13.73 12.84 7.72
C PHE A 207 12.38 12.65 7.03
N THR A 208 11.51 13.64 7.11
CA THR A 208 10.21 13.66 6.43
C THR A 208 10.12 14.89 5.54
N SER A 209 9.84 14.69 4.25
CA SER A 209 9.43 15.74 3.32
C SER A 209 7.98 15.50 2.93
N CYS A 210 7.14 16.51 3.05
CA CYS A 210 5.71 16.43 2.79
C CYS A 210 5.23 17.62 1.96
N GLN A 211 4.28 17.39 1.05
CA GLN A 211 3.70 18.44 0.22
C GLN A 211 2.18 18.32 0.16
N LYS A 212 1.45 19.43 0.32
CA LYS A 212 -0.03 19.51 0.19
C LYS A 212 -0.77 18.48 1.05
N ILE A 213 -0.41 18.39 2.32
CA ILE A 213 -1.10 17.54 3.31
C ILE A 213 -2.01 18.42 4.16
N LYS A 214 -3.26 17.99 4.34
CA LYS A 214 -4.17 18.59 5.31
C LYS A 214 -4.11 17.84 6.64
N PHE A 215 -3.84 18.57 7.72
CA PHE A 215 -3.93 18.09 9.09
C PHE A 215 -5.15 18.70 9.76
N GLU A 216 -6.10 17.86 10.16
CA GLU A 216 -7.38 18.33 10.73
C GLU A 216 -7.72 17.64 12.05
N ASN A 217 -8.18 18.38 13.07
CA ASN A 217 -8.67 17.81 14.32
C ASN A 217 -7.65 16.88 15.05
N ASN A 218 -6.35 17.09 14.84
CA ASN A 218 -5.32 16.34 15.54
C ASN A 218 -4.99 17.01 16.87
N LYS A 219 -4.57 16.24 17.88
CA LYS A 219 -4.01 16.84 19.11
C LYS A 219 -2.72 17.59 18.78
N ILE A 220 -1.78 16.96 18.09
CA ILE A 220 -0.63 17.65 17.49
C ILE A 220 -0.53 17.23 16.04
N ALA A 221 -0.59 18.18 15.08
CA ALA A 221 -0.48 17.83 13.67
C ALA A 221 0.90 17.26 13.33
N ILE A 222 1.98 17.90 13.78
CA ILE A 222 3.36 17.42 13.57
C ILE A 222 4.10 17.36 14.91
N ASN A 223 4.43 16.16 15.36
CA ASN A 223 5.24 15.95 16.55
C ASN A 223 6.67 15.53 16.14
N VAL A 224 7.64 16.37 16.48
CA VAL A 224 9.07 16.18 16.19
C VAL A 224 9.82 15.90 17.49
N LEU A 225 10.57 14.80 17.55
CA LEU A 225 11.37 14.39 18.72
C LEU A 225 12.72 13.81 18.29
N GLY A 226 13.68 13.74 19.22
CA GLY A 226 14.93 12.99 19.03
C GLY A 226 15.76 13.40 17.81
N GLY A 227 15.80 14.69 17.49
CA GLY A 227 16.59 15.24 16.38
C GLY A 227 15.97 15.04 15.00
N ALA A 228 14.67 14.69 14.90
CA ALA A 228 14.00 14.50 13.63
C ALA A 228 13.87 15.82 12.83
N PHE A 229 13.77 15.68 11.52
CA PHE A 229 13.62 16.75 10.55
C PHE A 229 12.32 16.55 9.78
N VAL A 230 11.45 17.57 9.78
CA VAL A 230 10.22 17.57 8.97
C VAL A 230 10.19 18.82 8.11
N ASN A 231 10.10 18.68 6.79
CA ASN A 231 9.85 19.78 5.87
C ASN A 231 8.47 19.60 5.25
N CYS A 232 7.53 20.48 5.60
CA CYS A 232 6.18 20.44 5.08
C CYS A 232 5.86 21.69 4.27
N ASN A 233 5.68 21.49 2.97
CA ASN A 233 5.40 22.53 1.99
C ASN A 233 3.89 22.56 1.67
N ALA A 234 3.28 23.74 1.73
CA ALA A 234 1.86 23.95 1.45
C ALA A 234 0.95 23.04 2.30
N ALA A 235 1.32 22.79 3.55
CA ALA A 235 0.49 22.04 4.49
C ALA A 235 -0.63 22.91 5.05
N ASP A 236 -1.85 22.38 5.04
CA ASP A 236 -3.03 23.01 5.62
C ASP A 236 -3.25 22.47 7.04
N PHE A 237 -3.59 23.37 7.97
CA PHE A 237 -3.76 23.04 9.38
C PHE A 237 -5.08 23.62 9.88
N GLU A 238 -6.01 22.73 10.21
CA GLU A 238 -7.36 23.11 10.62
C GLU A 238 -7.74 22.43 11.95
N ASN A 239 -8.23 23.19 12.92
CA ASN A 239 -8.78 22.68 14.19
C ASN A 239 -7.86 21.73 15.00
N ASN A 240 -6.54 21.79 14.80
CA ASN A 240 -5.60 21.04 15.62
C ASN A 240 -5.42 21.72 16.98
N THR A 241 -5.18 20.95 18.06
CA THR A 241 -4.82 21.56 19.36
C THR A 241 -3.45 22.25 19.28
N SER A 242 -2.50 21.65 18.55
CA SER A 242 -1.27 22.30 18.13
C SER A 242 -0.88 21.89 16.71
N ASN A 243 -0.37 22.84 15.93
CA ASN A 243 0.14 22.55 14.58
C ASN A 243 1.50 21.84 14.63
N CYS A 244 2.35 22.18 15.61
CA CYS A 244 3.61 21.49 15.84
C CYS A 244 3.99 21.56 17.32
N ASN A 245 4.67 20.54 17.85
CA ASN A 245 5.18 20.55 19.24
C ASN A 245 6.40 21.47 19.43
N ILE A 246 7.00 21.95 18.34
CA ILE A 246 8.10 22.92 18.31
C ILE A 246 7.71 24.12 17.43
N ALA A 247 8.40 25.25 17.60
CA ALA A 247 8.22 26.40 16.73
C ALA A 247 8.72 26.07 15.30
N PHE A 248 7.93 26.43 14.29
CA PHE A 248 8.34 26.26 12.90
C PHE A 248 9.59 27.08 12.58
N ASN A 249 10.38 26.57 11.63
CA ASN A 249 11.59 27.20 11.10
C ASN A 249 12.63 27.53 12.19
N THR A 250 12.59 26.81 13.32
CA THR A 250 13.46 27.00 14.47
C THR A 250 14.13 25.68 14.85
N LEU A 251 15.45 25.70 15.04
CA LEU A 251 16.18 24.54 15.53
C LEU A 251 15.94 24.37 17.05
N THR A 252 15.58 23.16 17.46
CA THR A 252 15.38 22.80 18.87
C THR A 252 16.13 21.52 19.22
N PRO A 253 16.34 21.20 20.51
CA PRO A 253 16.89 19.89 20.92
C PRO A 253 16.05 18.70 20.45
N ASN A 254 14.74 18.90 20.25
CA ASN A 254 13.85 17.86 19.74
C ASN A 254 13.99 17.64 18.22
N GLY A 255 14.50 18.61 17.47
CA GLY A 255 14.59 18.57 16.01
C GLY A 255 14.21 19.91 15.37
N ILE A 256 13.84 19.86 14.08
CA ILE A 256 13.43 21.03 13.29
C ILE A 256 12.22 20.69 12.40
N CYS A 257 11.27 21.63 12.32
CA CYS A 257 10.14 21.55 11.40
C CYS A 257 10.08 22.79 10.53
N PHE A 258 10.18 22.63 9.20
CA PHE A 258 9.94 23.70 8.24
C PHE A 258 8.49 23.74 7.81
N LYS A 259 7.94 24.95 7.75
CA LYS A 259 6.66 25.26 7.13
C LYS A 259 6.88 26.35 6.09
N ASN A 260 6.66 25.98 4.83
CA ASN A 260 6.79 26.85 3.65
C ASN A 260 5.48 26.90 2.88
#